data_AF-A0AAE4YDP3-F1
#
_entry.id   AF-A0AAE4YDP3-F1
#
_cell.length_a   1.000
_cell.length_b   1.000
_cell.length_c   1.000
_cell.angle_alpha   90.00
_cell.angle_beta   90.00
_cell.angle_gamma   90.00
#
_symmetry.space_group_name_H-M   'P 1'
#
loop_
_entity.id
_entity.type
_entity.pdbx_description
1 polymer ?
#
loop_
_entity_poly.entity_id
_entity_poly.type
_entity_poly.pdbx_seq_one_letter_code
_entity_poly.pdbx_strand_id
1 'polypeptide(L)'
;MTYGALAKVLGLRMAELTTALEALMEADAGQGRPLRAALVCGRLTPGLPAPGFFLKAEALGMDVSDPVAFVAEQRRRLRAG
;
A
#
# COMPACT_ATOMS: atom_id res chain seq x y z
N MET A 1 0.97 -6.84 -8.44
CA MET A 1 0.30 -7.99 -7.78
C MET A 1 -1.02 -7.51 -7.19
N THR A 2 -2.10 -8.29 -7.23
CA THR A 2 -3.38 -7.89 -6.62
C THR A 2 -3.47 -8.34 -5.17
N TYR A 3 -4.34 -7.72 -4.36
CA TYR A 3 -4.62 -8.17 -2.98
C TYR A 3 -5.02 -9.65 -2.92
N GLY A 4 -5.92 -10.09 -3.83
CA GLY A 4 -6.33 -11.48 -3.94
C GLY A 4 -5.18 -12.45 -4.21
N ALA A 5 -4.28 -12.08 -5.13
CA ALA A 5 -3.10 -12.88 -5.43
C ALA A 5 -2.13 -12.93 -4.25
N LEU A 6 -1.87 -11.79 -3.60
CA LEU A 6 -0.99 -11.71 -2.44
C LEU A 6 -1.52 -12.55 -1.26
N ALA A 7 -2.81 -12.43 -0.95
CA ALA A 7 -3.43 -13.21 0.13
C ALA A 7 -3.33 -14.72 -0.14
N LYS A 8 -3.54 -15.13 -1.40
CA LYS A 8 -3.38 -16.53 -1.80
C LYS A 8 -1.95 -17.02 -1.62
N VAL A 9 -0.95 -16.21 -2.00
CA VAL A 9 0.48 -16.55 -1.83
C VAL A 9 0.85 -16.69 -0.36
N LEU A 10 0.30 -15.83 0.51
CA LEU A 10 0.58 -15.83 1.94
C LEU A 10 -0.32 -16.76 2.76
N GLY A 11 -1.31 -17.42 2.15
CA GLY A 11 -2.29 -18.25 2.86
C GLY A 11 -3.20 -17.45 3.81
N LEU A 12 -3.39 -16.15 3.57
CA LEU A 12 -4.15 -15.25 4.43
C LEU A 12 -5.57 -15.03 3.91
N ARG A 13 -6.51 -14.80 4.82
CA ARG A 13 -7.82 -14.22 4.46
C ARG A 13 -7.65 -12.72 4.15
N MET A 14 -8.63 -12.15 3.45
CA MET A 14 -8.59 -10.71 3.09
C MET A 14 -8.42 -9.80 4.32
N ALA A 15 -9.15 -10.05 5.41
CA ALA A 15 -9.05 -9.25 6.62
C ALA A 15 -7.64 -9.31 7.24
N GLU A 16 -7.05 -10.50 7.31
CA GLU A 16 -5.68 -10.70 7.84
C GLU A 16 -4.64 -10.01 6.96
N LEU A 17 -4.78 -10.10 5.63
CA LEU A 17 -3.93 -9.37 4.71
C LEU A 17 -4.05 -7.86 4.93
N THR A 18 -5.26 -7.33 5.05
CA THR A 18 -5.47 -5.89 5.26
C THR A 18 -4.81 -5.43 6.56
N THR A 19 -5.04 -6.12 7.68
CA THR A 19 -4.37 -5.81 8.96
C THR A 19 -2.84 -5.85 8.83
N ALA A 20 -2.30 -6.88 8.16
CA ALA A 20 -0.86 -7.00 7.96
C ALA A 20 -0.29 -5.87 7.09
N LEU A 21 -1.00 -5.44 6.04
CA LEU A 21 -0.59 -4.33 5.19
C LEU A 21 -0.65 -2.98 5.93
N GLU A 22 -1.64 -2.76 6.78
CA GLU A 22 -1.73 -1.55 7.59
C GLU A 22 -0.59 -1.47 8.62
N ALA A 23 -0.31 -2.57 9.32
CA ALA A 23 0.83 -2.65 10.25
C ALA A 23 2.18 -2.46 9.52
N LEU A 24 2.29 -2.98 8.29
CA LEU A 24 3.45 -2.74 7.43
C LEU A 24 3.61 -1.26 7.08
N MET A 25 2.51 -0.57 6.75
CA MET A 25 2.52 0.85 6.45
C MET A 25 2.93 1.70 7.66
N GLU A 26 2.45 1.36 8.86
CA GLU A 26 2.88 2.00 10.11
C GLU A 26 4.39 1.86 10.33
N ALA A 27 4.92 0.65 10.15
CA ALA A 27 6.35 0.38 10.28
C ALA A 27 7.19 1.14 9.23
N ASP A 28 6.74 1.18 7.98
CA ASP A 28 7.41 1.93 6.91
C ASP A 28 7.42 3.43 7.22
N ALA A 29 6.26 4.00 7.58
CA ALA A 29 6.11 5.41 7.90
C ALA A 29 6.94 5.82 9.12
N GLY A 30 6.92 5.02 10.19
CA GLY A 30 7.71 5.27 11.40
C GLY A 30 9.22 5.25 11.17
N GLN A 31 9.68 4.60 10.08
CA GLN A 31 11.08 4.56 9.67
C GLN A 31 11.41 5.57 8.56
N GLY A 32 10.46 6.40 8.13
CA GLY A 32 10.62 7.32 7.00
C GLY A 32 10.80 6.62 5.64
N ARG A 33 10.48 5.32 5.57
CA ARG A 33 10.61 4.48 4.37
C ARG A 33 9.40 4.63 3.45
N PRO A 34 9.56 4.39 2.15
CA PRO A 34 8.40 4.33 1.26
C PRO A 34 7.49 3.15 1.61
N LEU A 35 6.18 3.36 1.47
CA LEU A 35 5.15 2.39 1.81
C LEU A 35 5.18 1.21 0.83
N ARG A 36 5.64 0.04 1.31
CA ARG A 36 5.70 -1.19 0.49
C ARG A 36 4.33 -1.64 0.00
N ALA A 37 3.28 -1.35 0.77
CA ALA A 37 1.89 -1.63 0.39
C ALA A 37 1.46 -0.97 -0.95
N ALA A 38 2.16 0.08 -1.41
CA ALA A 38 1.90 0.73 -2.71
C ALA A 38 2.14 -0.20 -3.93
N LEU A 39 2.81 -1.34 -3.74
CA LEU A 39 3.04 -2.35 -4.79
C LEU A 39 1.81 -3.24 -5.04
N VAL A 40 0.82 -3.22 -4.13
CA VAL A 40 -0.40 -4.01 -4.24
C VAL A 40 -1.45 -3.18 -4.97
N CYS A 41 -2.01 -3.73 -6.06
CA CYS A 41 -3.03 -3.05 -6.85
C CYS A 41 -4.42 -3.60 -6.55
N GLY A 42 -5.42 -2.72 -6.54
CA GLY A 42 -6.83 -3.11 -6.52
C GLY A 42 -7.23 -3.73 -7.86
N ARG A 43 -8.20 -4.64 -7.82
CA ARG A 43 -8.74 -5.26 -9.06
C ARG A 43 -9.59 -4.28 -9.86
N LEU A 44 -10.24 -3.33 -9.18
CA LEU A 44 -11.17 -2.36 -9.74
C LEU A 44 -10.53 -0.99 -10.00
N THR A 45 -9.27 -0.80 -9.57
CA THR A 45 -8.51 0.44 -9.70
C THR A 45 -7.25 0.16 -10.53
N PRO A 46 -7.29 0.36 -11.86
CA PRO A 46 -6.21 -0.05 -12.76
C PRO A 46 -4.87 0.57 -12.34
N GLY A 47 -3.98 -0.26 -11.79
CA GLY A 47 -2.63 0.15 -11.40
C GLY A 47 -2.50 0.86 -10.05
N LEU A 48 -3.60 1.16 -9.34
CA LEU A 48 -3.59 1.82 -8.03
C LEU A 48 -3.98 0.85 -6.90
N PRO A 49 -3.51 1.08 -5.66
CA PRO A 49 -4.02 0.41 -4.46
C PRO A 49 -5.53 0.59 -4.25
N ALA A 50 -6.10 -0.16 -3.32
CA ALA A 50 -7.51 -0.02 -2.93
C ALA A 50 -7.73 1.24 -2.06
N PRO A 51 -8.96 1.79 -1.95
CA PRO A 51 -9.24 2.99 -1.14
C PRO A 51 -8.70 2.94 0.30
N GLY A 52 -8.75 1.77 0.96
CA GLY A 52 -8.22 1.60 2.32
C GLY A 52 -6.73 1.91 2.48
N PHE A 53 -5.92 1.71 1.43
CA PHE A 53 -4.51 2.10 1.43
C PHE A 53 -4.36 3.62 1.55
N PHE A 54 -5.16 4.40 0.81
CA PHE A 54 -5.08 5.85 0.84
C PHE A 54 -5.60 6.42 2.16
N LEU A 55 -6.71 5.88 2.67
CA LEU A 55 -7.23 6.24 4.01
C LEU A 55 -6.18 6.00 5.10
N LYS A 56 -5.47 4.86 5.05
CA LYS A 56 -4.42 4.57 6.02
C LYS A 56 -3.20 5.49 5.84
N ALA A 57 -2.80 5.80 4.61
CA ALA A 57 -1.70 6.73 4.35
C ALA A 57 -2.01 8.15 4.85
N GLU A 58 -3.24 8.63 4.63
CA GLU A 58 -3.72 9.90 5.17
C GLU A 58 -3.75 9.90 6.70
N ALA A 59 -4.22 8.83 7.33
CA ALA A 59 -4.18 8.66 8.79
C ALA A 59 -2.76 8.65 9.37
N LEU A 60 -1.75 8.32 8.56
CA LEU A 60 -0.32 8.40 8.91
C LEU A 60 0.29 9.78 8.62
N GLY A 61 -0.52 10.76 8.21
CA GLY A 61 -0.11 12.13 7.95
C GLY A 61 0.50 12.36 6.56
N MET A 62 0.30 11.45 5.61
CA MET A 62 0.76 11.63 4.23
C MET A 62 -0.26 12.38 3.38
N ASP A 63 0.22 13.27 2.51
CA ASP A 63 -0.61 13.91 1.50
C ASP A 63 -0.89 12.94 0.34
N VAL A 64 -2.17 12.60 0.16
CA VAL A 64 -2.68 11.71 -0.88
C VAL A 64 -3.63 12.42 -1.85
N SER A 65 -3.62 13.76 -1.87
CA SER A 65 -4.49 14.59 -2.71
C SER A 65 -4.36 14.30 -4.22
N ASP A 66 -3.17 13.86 -4.65
CA ASP A 66 -2.95 13.21 -5.95
C ASP A 66 -2.57 11.72 -5.75
N PRO A 67 -3.55 10.81 -5.78
CA PRO A 67 -3.32 9.38 -5.57
C PRO A 67 -2.36 8.75 -6.58
N VAL A 68 -2.30 9.27 -7.81
CA VAL A 68 -1.45 8.73 -8.88
C VAL A 68 -0.01 9.14 -8.63
N ALA A 69 0.23 10.43 -8.40
CA ALA A 69 1.57 10.94 -8.10
C ALA A 69 2.11 10.34 -6.79
N PHE A 70 1.27 10.24 -5.76
CA PHE A 70 1.63 9.63 -4.49
C PHE A 70 2.12 8.18 -4.67
N VAL A 71 1.34 7.33 -5.35
CA VAL A 71 1.71 5.93 -5.59
C VAL A 71 2.95 5.81 -6.48
N ALA A 72 3.08 6.66 -7.51
CA ALA A 72 4.25 6.69 -8.36
C ALA A 72 5.52 7.00 -7.56
N GLU A 73 5.46 7.97 -6.63
CA GLU A 73 6.58 8.34 -5.79
C GLU A 73 6.99 7.22 -4.81
N GLN A 74 6.02 6.59 -4.14
CA GLN A 74 6.31 5.44 -3.26
C GLN A 74 7.04 4.33 -4.04
N ARG A 75 6.55 3.99 -5.24
CA ARG A 75 7.15 2.97 -6.10
C ARG A 75 8.52 3.36 -6.62
N ARG A 76 8.74 4.64 -6.94
CA ARG A 76 10.04 5.16 -7.36
C ARG A 76 11.08 5.01 -6.25
N ARG A 77 10.74 5.43 -5.03
CA ARG A 77 11.62 5.32 -3.86
C ARG A 77 11.97 3.87 -3.52
N LEU A 78 11.03 2.93 -3.65
CA LEU A 78 11.28 1.49 -3.44
C LEU A 78 12.25 0.87 -4.45
N ARG A 79 12.43 1.48 -5.63
CA ARG A 79 13.38 1.00 -6.66
C ARG A 79 14.76 1.64 -6.54
N ALA A 80 14.88 2.71 -5.75
CA ALA A 80 16.08 3.53 -5.65
C ALA A 80 16.96 3.19 -4.43
N GLY A 81 16.53 2.25 -3.59
CA GLY A 81 17.29 1.71 -2.46
C GLY A 81 17.45 0.21 -2.58
#